data_AF-A0A165RMV1-F1
#
_entry.id   AF-A0A165RMV1-F1
#
_cell.length_a   1.000
_cell.length_b   1.000
_cell.length_c   1.000
_cell.angle_alpha   90.00
_cell.angle_beta   90.00
_cell.angle_gamma   90.00
#
_symmetry.space_group_name_H-M   'P 1'
#
loop_
_entity.id
_entity.type
_entity.pdbx_description
1 polymer ?
#
loop_
_entity_poly.entity_id
_entity_poly.type
_entity_poly.pdbx_seq_one_letter_code
_entity_poly.pdbx_strand_id
1 'polypeptide(L)'
;KATDDDLKALAQTCTPATFGRHNEDVLDESYRKAGKLDTSDFSVNFVPLHSEDLARVLRESLLEGHDTSRSIKAELYKLNIYGPGAFFKAHKDTPRAENMFGSLVVVYPTPHEGGALILCHRGKEWEFDSGKILASRTSPT
;
A
#
# COMPACT_ATOMS: atom_id res chain seq x y z
N LYS A 1 -15.46 3.83 -12.62
CA LYS A 1 -15.34 3.29 -11.25
C LYS A 1 -15.56 1.78 -11.34
N ALA A 2 -14.85 0.97 -10.55
CA ALA A 2 -15.11 -0.47 -10.49
C ALA A 2 -16.53 -0.73 -9.98
N THR A 3 -17.18 -1.75 -10.51
CA THR A 3 -18.48 -2.25 -10.01
C THR A 3 -18.28 -3.23 -8.86
N ASP A 4 -19.35 -3.55 -8.13
CA ASP A 4 -19.30 -4.56 -7.06
C ASP A 4 -18.93 -5.95 -7.61
N ASP A 5 -19.36 -6.27 -8.83
CA ASP A 5 -19.00 -7.52 -9.51
C ASP A 5 -17.52 -7.55 -9.89
N ASP A 6 -16.95 -6.43 -10.36
CA ASP A 6 -15.51 -6.32 -10.62
C ASP A 6 -14.70 -6.54 -9.34
N LEU A 7 -15.12 -5.92 -8.23
CA LEU A 7 -14.46 -6.06 -6.93
C LEU A 7 -14.58 -7.47 -6.36
N LYS A 8 -15.73 -8.11 -6.55
CA LYS A 8 -15.96 -9.51 -6.16
C LYS A 8 -15.07 -10.46 -6.96
N ALA A 9 -14.99 -10.28 -8.28
CA ALA A 9 -14.11 -11.08 -9.14
C ALA A 9 -12.64 -10.91 -8.75
N LEU A 10 -12.21 -9.68 -8.47
CA LEU A 10 -10.85 -9.39 -7.99
C LEU A 10 -10.57 -10.08 -6.66
N ALA A 11 -11.47 -9.95 -5.68
CA ALA A 11 -11.32 -10.58 -4.37
C ALA A 11 -11.26 -12.13 -4.46
N GLN A 12 -12.05 -12.73 -5.37
CA GLN A 12 -12.04 -14.17 -5.62
C GLN A 12 -10.78 -14.68 -6.31
N THR A 13 -10.08 -13.80 -7.04
CA THR A 13 -8.80 -14.14 -7.69
C THR A 13 -7.63 -14.11 -6.71
N CYS A 14 -7.78 -13.45 -5.56
CA CYS A 14 -6.71 -13.28 -4.59
C CYS A 14 -6.42 -14.56 -3.79
N THR A 15 -5.14 -14.74 -3.45
CA THR A 15 -4.74 -15.72 -2.44
C THR A 15 -4.71 -15.07 -1.05
N PRO A 16 -4.89 -15.83 0.05
CA PRO A 16 -4.74 -15.29 1.40
C PRO A 16 -3.34 -14.67 1.61
N ALA A 17 -3.29 -13.49 2.20
CA ALA A 17 -2.05 -12.77 2.42
C ALA A 17 -1.31 -13.28 3.66
N THR A 18 -0.07 -13.74 3.46
CA THR A 18 0.87 -14.10 4.53
C THR A 18 1.57 -12.86 5.11
N PHE A 19 2.21 -13.02 6.27
CA PHE A 19 3.13 -12.03 6.81
C PHE A 19 4.44 -12.68 7.24
N GLY A 20 5.53 -11.91 7.22
CA GLY A 20 6.85 -12.40 7.61
C GLY A 20 6.98 -12.51 9.12
N ARG A 21 7.48 -13.65 9.61
CA ARG A 21 7.85 -13.88 11.01
C ARG A 21 9.09 -14.77 11.04
N HIS A 22 10.19 -14.28 11.61
CA HIS A 22 11.46 -15.03 11.70
C HIS A 22 11.96 -15.61 10.36
N ASN A 23 11.86 -14.83 9.28
CA ASN A 23 12.19 -15.24 7.89
C ASN A 23 11.28 -16.31 7.28
N GLU A 24 10.14 -16.61 7.89
CA GLU A 24 9.11 -17.48 7.34
C GLU A 24 7.86 -16.67 6.96
N ASP A 25 7.16 -17.10 5.91
CA ASP A 25 5.84 -16.58 5.57
C ASP A 25 4.78 -17.36 6.34
N VAL A 26 4.04 -16.66 7.21
CA VAL A 26 3.01 -17.24 8.08
C VAL A 26 1.62 -16.81 7.61
N LEU A 27 0.70 -17.77 7.55
CA LEU A 27 -0.73 -17.53 7.37
C LEU A 27 -1.44 -17.63 8.73
N ASP A 28 -1.88 -16.50 9.27
CA ASP A 28 -2.70 -16.41 10.47
C ASP A 28 -3.69 -15.23 10.34
N GLU A 29 -4.95 -15.55 10.08
CA GLU A 29 -6.02 -14.55 9.86
C GLU A 29 -6.38 -13.77 11.14
N SER A 30 -5.95 -14.22 12.31
CA SER A 30 -6.09 -13.44 13.55
C SER A 30 -5.03 -12.32 13.65
N TYR A 31 -4.00 -12.37 12.81
CA TYR A 31 -2.94 -11.36 12.74
C TYR A 31 -3.04 -10.50 11.47
N ARG A 32 -3.29 -11.15 10.33
CA ARG A 32 -3.50 -10.51 9.04
C ARG A 32 -4.60 -11.22 8.27
N LYS A 33 -5.72 -10.53 8.07
CA LYS A 33 -6.82 -10.98 7.22
C LYS A 33 -6.88 -10.08 6.00
N ALA A 34 -6.40 -10.55 4.86
CA ALA A 34 -6.44 -9.85 3.58
C ALA A 34 -6.23 -10.84 2.42
N GLY A 35 -6.69 -10.48 1.23
CA GLY A 35 -6.27 -11.11 -0.03
C GLY A 35 -5.03 -10.41 -0.61
N LYS A 36 -4.26 -11.12 -1.43
CA LYS A 36 -3.15 -10.56 -2.20
C LYS A 36 -3.09 -11.10 -3.63
N LEU A 37 -2.45 -10.31 -4.50
CA LEU A 37 -1.83 -10.75 -5.75
C LEU A 37 -0.34 -10.41 -5.71
N ASP A 38 0.50 -11.36 -6.14
CA ASP A 38 1.94 -11.16 -6.29
C ASP A 38 2.24 -10.57 -7.69
N THR A 39 3.42 -9.99 -7.91
CA THR A 39 3.75 -9.25 -9.16
C THR A 39 3.63 -10.08 -10.44
N SER A 40 3.57 -11.40 -10.36
CA SER A 40 3.31 -12.29 -11.50
C SER A 40 1.85 -12.25 -11.97
N ASP A 41 0.93 -11.86 -11.09
CA ASP A 41 -0.52 -12.04 -11.27
C ASP A 41 -1.24 -10.72 -11.53
N PHE A 42 -0.53 -9.60 -11.46
CA PHE A 42 -1.07 -8.28 -11.79
C PHE A 42 -0.02 -7.34 -12.35
N SER A 43 -0.48 -6.34 -13.09
CA SER A 43 0.34 -5.26 -13.61
C SER A 43 -0.37 -3.92 -13.42
N VAL A 44 0.41 -2.84 -13.46
CA VAL A 44 -0.10 -1.48 -13.41
C VAL A 44 0.32 -0.74 -14.68
N ASN A 45 -0.56 0.09 -15.20
CA ASN A 45 -0.31 0.93 -16.38
C ASN A 45 0.16 2.34 -16.03
N PHE A 46 0.49 2.60 -14.76
CA PHE A 46 1.05 3.86 -14.29
C PHE A 46 2.33 3.59 -13.50
N VAL A 47 3.29 4.52 -13.61
CA VAL A 47 4.51 4.48 -12.82
C VAL A 47 4.52 5.72 -11.94
N PRO A 48 4.30 5.60 -10.62
CA PRO A 48 4.11 6.74 -9.73
C PRO A 48 5.20 7.81 -9.84
N LEU A 49 6.45 7.37 -10.00
CA LEU A 49 7.63 8.24 -10.00
C LEU A 49 8.09 8.67 -11.41
N HIS A 50 7.28 8.46 -12.46
CA HIS A 50 7.52 9.12 -13.74
C HIS A 50 7.19 10.62 -13.70
N SER A 51 6.41 11.08 -12.71
CA SER A 51 6.24 12.51 -12.45
C SER A 51 7.49 13.06 -11.79
N GLU A 52 8.24 13.89 -12.53
CA GLU A 52 9.42 14.59 -12.01
C GLU A 52 9.11 15.42 -10.77
N ASP A 53 7.92 16.02 -10.69
CA ASP A 53 7.51 16.81 -9.53
C ASP A 53 7.34 15.95 -8.29
N LEU A 54 6.66 14.80 -8.38
CA LEU A 54 6.51 13.90 -7.24
C LEU A 54 7.87 13.33 -6.83
N ALA A 55 8.67 12.90 -7.80
CA ALA A 55 10.01 12.37 -7.52
C ALA A 55 10.92 13.43 -6.86
N ARG A 56 10.82 14.69 -7.29
CA ARG A 56 11.54 15.81 -6.69
C ARG A 56 11.08 16.08 -5.25
N VAL A 57 9.77 16.20 -5.01
CA VAL A 57 9.22 16.45 -3.67
C VAL A 57 9.62 15.33 -2.70
N LEU A 58 9.55 14.07 -3.13
CA LEU A 58 9.96 12.93 -2.29
C LEU A 58 11.45 12.98 -1.97
N ARG A 59 12.32 13.30 -2.95
CA ARG A 59 13.76 13.48 -2.71
C ARG A 59 14.04 14.58 -1.70
N GLU A 60 13.46 15.77 -1.91
CA GLU A 60 13.67 16.93 -1.05
C GLU A 60 13.11 16.74 0.36
N SER A 61 12.03 15.96 0.51
CA SER A 61 11.33 15.79 1.79
C SER A 61 11.81 14.60 2.61
N LEU A 62 12.34 13.55 1.96
CA LEU A 62 12.68 12.29 2.62
C LEU A 62 14.17 11.97 2.64
N LEU A 63 14.98 12.59 1.78
CA LEU A 63 16.43 12.38 1.72
C LEU A 63 17.16 13.63 2.20
N GLU A 64 18.31 13.44 2.84
CA GLU A 64 19.12 14.52 3.41
C GLU A 64 20.57 14.45 2.92
N GLY A 65 21.28 15.57 2.96
CA GLY A 65 22.70 15.65 2.60
C GLY A 65 22.99 15.15 1.18
N HIS A 66 23.98 14.26 1.05
CA HIS A 66 24.40 13.71 -0.24
C HIS A 66 23.34 12.81 -0.91
N ASP A 67 22.32 12.35 -0.18
CA ASP A 67 21.26 11.52 -0.75
C ASP A 67 20.22 12.35 -1.53
N THR A 68 20.16 13.67 -1.36
CA THR A 68 19.19 14.56 -2.05
C THR A 68 19.31 14.54 -3.59
N SER A 69 20.51 14.23 -4.12
CA SER A 69 20.75 14.11 -5.56
C SER A 69 20.53 12.68 -6.10
N ARG A 70 20.25 11.69 -5.25
CA ARG A 70 20.05 10.31 -5.69
C ARG A 70 18.69 10.14 -6.35
N SER A 71 18.63 9.33 -7.39
CA SER A 71 17.37 8.92 -7.99
C SER A 71 16.60 8.00 -7.06
N ILE A 72 15.29 8.21 -6.99
CA ILE A 72 14.35 7.32 -6.30
C ILE A 72 13.64 6.50 -7.38
N LYS A 73 13.54 5.19 -7.17
CA LYS A 73 12.69 4.30 -7.97
C LYS A 73 11.62 3.66 -7.09
N ALA A 74 10.45 3.43 -7.66
CA ALA A 74 9.39 2.64 -7.04
C ALA A 74 9.40 1.26 -7.70
N GLU A 75 9.39 0.21 -6.88
CA GLU A 75 9.30 -1.17 -7.34
C GLU A 75 7.93 -1.72 -6.98
N LEU A 76 7.22 -2.26 -7.98
CA LEU A 76 5.94 -2.92 -7.75
C LEU A 76 6.16 -4.15 -6.87
N TYR A 77 5.32 -4.32 -5.85
CA TYR A 77 5.49 -5.42 -4.89
C TYR A 77 4.27 -6.31 -4.78
N LYS A 78 3.17 -5.83 -4.17
CA LYS A 78 1.96 -6.64 -3.96
C LYS A 78 0.73 -5.75 -4.05
N LEU A 79 -0.35 -6.30 -4.59
CA LEU A 79 -1.68 -5.73 -4.46
C LEU A 79 -2.36 -6.40 -3.27
N ASN A 80 -2.79 -5.63 -2.27
CA ASN A 80 -3.53 -6.14 -1.11
C ASN A 80 -5.00 -5.76 -1.22
N ILE A 81 -5.89 -6.72 -0.98
CA ILE A 81 -7.34 -6.56 -1.04
C ILE A 81 -7.90 -6.78 0.36
N TYR A 82 -8.63 -5.79 0.87
CA TYR A 82 -9.26 -5.83 2.18
C TYR A 82 -10.78 -5.87 1.99
N GLY A 83 -11.39 -7.00 2.36
CA GLY A 83 -12.85 -7.13 2.42
C GLY A 83 -13.41 -6.75 3.79
N PRO A 84 -14.72 -6.98 4.02
CA PRO A 84 -15.34 -6.71 5.33
C PRO A 84 -14.62 -7.42 6.49
N GLY A 85 -14.27 -6.65 7.53
CA GLY A 85 -13.56 -7.14 8.71
C GLY A 85 -12.12 -7.60 8.46
N ALA A 86 -11.56 -7.34 7.27
CA ALA A 86 -10.16 -7.55 6.96
C ALA A 86 -9.29 -6.50 7.69
N PHE A 87 -8.09 -6.89 8.11
CA PHE A 87 -7.16 -6.02 8.82
C PHE A 87 -5.74 -6.55 8.74
N PHE A 88 -4.78 -5.73 9.16
CA PHE A 88 -3.43 -6.16 9.45
C PHE A 88 -2.99 -5.49 10.76
N LYS A 89 -2.59 -6.28 11.76
CA LYS A 89 -2.07 -5.75 13.03
C LYS A 89 -0.86 -4.86 12.80
N ALA A 90 -0.62 -3.94 13.75
CA ALA A 90 0.56 -3.07 13.75
C ALA A 90 1.84 -3.89 13.56
N HIS A 91 2.64 -3.53 12.55
CA HIS A 91 3.85 -4.22 12.18
C HIS A 91 4.85 -3.23 11.57
N LYS A 92 6.08 -3.72 11.36
CA LYS A 92 7.08 -3.04 10.54
C LYS A 92 7.26 -3.84 9.26
N ASP A 93 7.27 -3.16 8.13
CA ASP A 93 7.63 -3.78 6.86
C ASP A 93 9.06 -4.34 6.93
N THR A 94 9.25 -5.50 6.31
CA THR A 94 10.58 -6.08 6.14
C THR A 94 11.20 -5.48 4.87
N PRO A 95 12.34 -4.78 4.95
CA PRO A 95 13.03 -4.27 3.77
C PRO A 95 13.29 -5.38 2.75
N ARG A 96 13.15 -5.06 1.46
CA ARG A 96 13.35 -6.01 0.35
C ARG A 96 14.67 -5.83 -0.39
N ALA A 97 15.36 -4.72 -0.14
CA ALA A 97 16.67 -4.42 -0.68
C ALA A 97 17.44 -3.55 0.32
N GLU A 98 18.77 -3.59 0.29
CA GLU A 98 19.63 -2.81 1.20
C GLU A 98 19.44 -1.29 1.03
N ASN A 99 19.01 -0.86 -0.15
CA ASN A 99 18.73 0.54 -0.47
C ASN A 99 17.24 0.92 -0.34
N MET A 100 16.40 0.05 0.22
CA MET A 100 15.00 0.38 0.49
C MET A 100 14.91 1.27 1.73
N PHE A 101 14.36 2.47 1.58
CA PHE A 101 14.19 3.43 2.66
C PHE A 101 12.72 3.67 3.05
N GLY A 102 11.76 3.14 2.29
CA GLY A 102 10.34 3.32 2.58
C GLY A 102 9.41 2.54 1.66
N SER A 103 8.12 2.57 1.99
CA SER A 103 7.04 1.93 1.25
C SER A 103 6.14 3.00 0.62
N LEU A 104 5.79 2.83 -0.66
CA LEU A 104 4.78 3.66 -1.34
C LEU A 104 3.46 2.88 -1.41
N VAL A 105 2.43 3.38 -0.75
CA VAL A 105 1.08 2.79 -0.78
C VAL A 105 0.19 3.60 -1.70
N VAL A 106 -0.38 2.95 -2.72
CA VAL A 106 -1.37 3.55 -3.62
C VAL A 106 -2.73 2.93 -3.34
N VAL A 107 -3.71 3.76 -3.03
CA VAL A 107 -5.10 3.34 -2.81
C VAL A 107 -5.92 3.65 -4.06
N TYR A 108 -6.50 2.61 -4.66
CA TYR A 108 -7.41 2.78 -5.78
C TYR A 108 -8.73 3.42 -5.32
N PRO A 109 -9.39 4.24 -6.16
CA PRO A 109 -10.59 4.98 -5.78
C PRO A 109 -11.84 4.08 -5.76
N THR A 110 -11.86 3.10 -4.86
CA THR A 110 -12.99 2.21 -4.58
C THR A 110 -13.73 2.74 -3.35
N PRO A 111 -15.06 2.97 -3.41
CA PRO A 111 -15.82 3.33 -2.22
C PRO A 111 -15.69 2.23 -1.15
N HIS A 112 -15.36 2.62 0.08
CA HIS A 112 -15.25 1.73 1.22
C HIS A 112 -15.42 2.51 2.53
N GLU A 113 -15.74 1.78 3.62
CA GLU A 113 -15.79 2.31 4.98
C GLU A 113 -14.70 1.64 5.83
N GLY A 114 -13.99 2.43 6.64
CA GLY A 114 -12.85 1.97 7.43
C GLY A 114 -11.58 1.77 6.59
N GLY A 115 -10.73 0.83 7.00
CA GLY A 115 -9.49 0.52 6.28
C GLY A 115 -8.41 1.61 6.36
N ALA A 116 -8.49 2.47 7.37
CA ALA A 116 -7.51 3.55 7.56
C ALA A 116 -6.09 3.01 7.77
N LEU A 117 -5.12 3.68 7.14
CA LEU A 117 -3.69 3.44 7.37
C LEU A 117 -3.26 4.23 8.60
N ILE A 118 -2.86 3.51 9.65
CA ILE A 118 -2.35 4.10 10.88
C ILE A 118 -0.81 4.00 10.88
N LEU A 119 -0.14 5.15 10.90
CA LEU A 119 1.30 5.25 11.02
C LEU A 119 1.65 5.59 12.48
N CYS A 120 2.43 4.74 13.14
CA CYS A 120 2.92 4.98 14.49
C CYS A 120 4.45 5.17 14.49
N HIS A 121 4.94 6.30 14.98
CA HIS A 121 6.38 6.54 15.10
C HIS A 121 6.71 7.37 16.35
N ARG A 122 7.65 6.88 17.18
CA ARG A 122 8.11 7.55 18.42
C ARG A 122 6.95 8.01 19.33
N GLY A 123 5.96 7.14 19.53
CA GLY A 123 4.79 7.42 20.38
C GLY A 123 3.77 8.39 19.78
N LYS A 124 3.96 8.84 18.54
CA LYS A 124 2.99 9.63 17.78
C LYS A 124 2.26 8.74 16.77
N GLU A 125 1.02 9.10 16.50
CA GLU A 125 0.13 8.40 15.58
C GLU A 125 -0.42 9.37 14.53
N TRP A 126 -0.48 8.91 13.29
CA TRP A 126 -1.10 9.62 12.18
C TRP A 126 -2.05 8.67 11.45
N GLU A 127 -3.27 9.12 11.19
CA GLU A 127 -4.29 8.38 10.46
C GLU A 127 -4.42 8.92 9.04
N PHE A 128 -4.41 8.01 8.06
CA PHE A 128 -4.82 8.28 6.69
C PHE A 128 -6.01 7.40 6.33
N ASP A 129 -7.21 7.98 6.33
CA ASP A 129 -8.46 7.30 6.02
C ASP A 129 -8.90 7.59 4.57
N SER A 130 -8.53 6.68 3.67
CA SER A 130 -8.90 6.78 2.26
C SER A 130 -10.40 6.64 2.03
N GLY A 131 -11.13 5.90 2.87
CA GLY A 131 -12.57 5.72 2.74
C GLY A 131 -13.31 7.04 2.93
N LYS A 132 -12.97 7.78 3.98
CA LYS A 132 -13.50 9.13 4.23
C LYS A 132 -13.15 10.11 3.11
N ILE A 133 -11.90 10.10 2.65
CA ILE A 133 -11.44 11.00 1.57
C ILE A 133 -12.22 10.72 0.27
N LEU A 134 -12.37 9.45 -0.10
CA LEU A 134 -13.08 9.06 -1.33
C LEU A 134 -14.59 9.34 -1.24
N ALA A 135 -15.20 9.14 -0.06
CA ALA A 135 -16.60 9.47 0.16
C ALA A 135 -16.89 10.98 0.02
N SER A 136 -15.94 11.83 0.40
CA SER A 136 -16.06 13.29 0.30
C SER A 136 -15.89 13.85 -1.12
N ARG A 137 -15.41 13.03 -2.07
CA ARG A 137 -15.16 13.45 -3.46
C ARG A 137 -16.38 13.22 -4.35
N THR A 138 -16.95 14.31 -4.85
CA THR A 138 -18.12 14.31 -5.75
C THR A 138 -17.80 14.04 -7.23
N SER A 139 -16.52 14.09 -7.64
CA SER A 139 -16.08 13.82 -9.02
C SER A 139 -14.78 13.01 -9.08
N PRO A 140 -14.57 12.13 -10.08
CA PRO A 140 -13.27 11.51 -10.33
C PRO A 140 -12.28 12.57 -10.83
N THR A 141 -11.06 12.57 -10.31
CA THR A 141 -9.89 13.23 -10.93
C THR A 141 -9.34 12.40 -12.07
#